data_AF-A0A946UHN2-F1
#
_entry.id   AF-A0A946UHN2-F1
#
_cell.length_a   1.000
_cell.length_b   1.000
_cell.length_c   1.000
_cell.angle_alpha   90.00
_cell.angle_beta   90.00
_cell.angle_gamma   90.00
#
_symmetry.space_group_name_H-M   'P 1'
#
loop_
_entity.id
_entity.type
_entity.pdbx_description
1 polymer ?
#
loop_
_entity_poly.entity_id
_entity_poly.type
_entity_poly.pdbx_seq_one_letter_code
_entity_poly.pdbx_strand_id
1 'polypeptide(L)'
;GALTHKGFALLAIISPCVTFNDHEGSTKSYAHTRQFYHHVIDADFIPPAEEIRAAYNEGEAMPVELHDGSKIVFRKVDHDYDPTSRAAAFRYLRDSVNAGEIITGLLYIDEESGDMHDLSGSVEQPLCNIPYEELNPGPDALARVMDRYR
;
A
#
# COMPACT_ATOMS: atom_id res chain seq x y z
N GLY A 1 -8.41 10.65 -1.54
CA GLY A 1 -7.33 10.15 -0.65
C GLY A 1 -6.11 9.87 -1.47
N ALA A 2 -5.77 8.60 -1.71
CA ALA A 2 -4.53 8.21 -2.38
C ALA A 2 -4.34 8.81 -3.78
N LEU A 3 -5.37 8.77 -4.65
CA LEU A 3 -5.28 9.30 -6.02
C LEU A 3 -5.22 10.84 -6.09
N THR A 4 -5.72 11.52 -5.06
CA THR A 4 -5.80 12.99 -5.02
C THR A 4 -4.64 13.62 -4.27
N HIS A 5 -3.83 12.81 -3.58
CA HIS A 5 -2.69 13.29 -2.82
C HIS A 5 -1.59 13.74 -3.79
N LYS A 6 -1.09 14.97 -3.61
CA LYS A 6 0.00 15.54 -4.40
C LYS A 6 1.35 15.08 -3.87
N GLY A 7 1.62 13.80 -4.02
CA GLY A 7 2.82 13.17 -3.49
C GLY A 7 2.76 11.65 -3.65
N PHE A 8 3.71 10.97 -3.02
CA PHE A 8 3.71 9.51 -3.00
C PHE A 8 2.62 8.98 -2.05
N ALA A 9 1.67 8.22 -2.58
CA ALA A 9 0.65 7.54 -1.79
C ALA A 9 0.85 6.02 -1.83
N LEU A 10 0.92 5.39 -0.66
CA LEU A 10 0.93 3.94 -0.51
C LEU A 10 -0.42 3.45 0.03
N LEU A 11 -1.12 2.64 -0.75
CA LEU A 11 -2.36 1.96 -0.35
C LEU A 11 -2.09 0.45 -0.21
N ALA A 12 -1.90 -0.02 1.01
CA ALA A 12 -1.74 -1.43 1.30
C ALA A 12 -3.11 -2.11 1.44
N ILE A 13 -3.46 -2.96 0.47
CA ILE A 13 -4.69 -3.78 0.49
C ILE A 13 -4.29 -5.21 0.82
N ILE A 14 -4.76 -5.71 1.97
CA ILE A 14 -4.56 -7.11 2.34
C ILE A 14 -5.55 -7.95 1.53
N SER A 15 -5.04 -8.63 0.50
CA SER A 15 -5.79 -9.55 -0.34
C SER A 15 -5.30 -10.97 -0.08
N PRO A 16 -6.06 -11.82 0.65
CA PRO A 16 -5.67 -13.22 0.80
C PRO A 16 -5.69 -13.90 -0.57
N CYS A 17 -4.56 -14.50 -0.97
CA CYS A 17 -4.46 -15.26 -2.19
C CYS A 17 -4.46 -16.75 -1.86
N VAL A 18 -5.58 -17.41 -2.10
CA VAL A 18 -5.76 -18.85 -1.83
C VAL A 18 -5.09 -19.75 -2.87
N THR A 19 -4.66 -19.22 -4.01
CA THR A 19 -4.16 -20.02 -5.15
C THR A 19 -2.66 -19.85 -5.43
N PHE A 20 -2.04 -18.70 -5.10
CA PHE A 20 -0.67 -18.38 -5.53
C PHE A 20 0.32 -18.06 -4.41
N ASN A 21 -0.13 -17.75 -3.18
CA ASN A 21 0.79 -17.60 -2.04
C ASN A 21 1.11 -18.96 -1.38
N ASP A 22 1.25 -19.98 -2.22
CA ASP A 22 1.37 -21.37 -1.88
C ASP A 22 2.66 -21.94 -2.48
N HIS A 23 3.78 -21.57 -1.87
CA HIS A 23 5.10 -22.06 -2.27
C HIS A 23 5.81 -22.68 -1.06
N GLU A 24 6.71 -23.65 -1.31
CA GLU A 24 7.33 -24.53 -0.29
C GLU A 24 7.99 -23.81 0.90
N GLY A 25 8.34 -22.52 0.75
CA GLY A 25 8.98 -21.71 1.79
C GLY A 25 8.05 -20.80 2.59
N SER A 26 6.77 -20.71 2.25
CA SER A 26 5.84 -19.83 2.96
C SER A 26 5.29 -20.54 4.20
N THR A 27 5.43 -19.92 5.37
CA THR A 27 4.76 -20.37 6.61
C THR A 27 3.23 -20.20 6.55
N LYS A 28 2.72 -19.62 5.47
CA LYS A 28 1.29 -19.47 5.15
C LYS A 28 0.90 -20.25 3.89
N SER A 29 1.76 -21.15 3.41
CA SER A 29 1.46 -22.06 2.29
C SER A 29 0.48 -23.15 2.70
N TYR A 30 -0.22 -23.69 1.71
CA TYR A 30 -1.01 -24.91 1.84
C TYR A 30 -0.12 -26.09 2.24
N ALA A 31 1.08 -26.22 1.66
CA ALA A 31 2.02 -27.29 2.00
C ALA A 31 2.41 -27.30 3.49
N HIS A 32 2.72 -26.14 4.07
CA HIS A 32 3.02 -26.02 5.50
C HIS A 32 1.78 -26.36 6.35
N THR A 33 0.63 -25.81 5.98
CA THR A 33 -0.64 -26.09 6.69
C THR A 33 -0.99 -27.57 6.62
N ARG A 34 -0.81 -28.24 5.47
CA ARG A 34 -1.07 -29.66 5.21
C ARG A 34 -0.11 -30.61 5.90
N GLN A 35 1.18 -30.27 6.03
CA GLN A 35 2.17 -31.10 6.75
C GLN A 35 1.89 -31.17 8.26
N PHE A 36 1.27 -30.13 8.83
CA PHE A 36 0.87 -30.08 10.23
C PHE A 36 -0.64 -30.32 10.44
N TYR A 37 -1.40 -30.50 9.34
CA TYR A 37 -2.78 -30.98 9.36
C TYR A 37 -2.78 -32.52 9.34
N HIS A 38 -3.39 -33.12 10.36
CA HIS A 38 -3.64 -34.56 10.35
C HIS A 38 -4.93 -34.87 9.59
N HIS A 39 -4.87 -35.13 8.26
CA HIS A 39 -5.96 -35.82 7.57
C HIS A 39 -5.58 -36.66 6.34
N VAL A 40 -6.43 -37.65 6.07
CA VAL A 40 -6.15 -38.97 5.49
C VAL A 40 -6.33 -39.08 3.96
N ILE A 41 -6.73 -38.00 3.26
CA ILE A 41 -7.03 -38.07 1.82
C ILE A 41 -6.58 -36.79 1.10
N ASP A 42 -5.77 -36.96 0.06
CA ASP A 42 -5.32 -35.89 -0.84
C ASP A 42 -6.30 -35.73 -2.01
N ALA A 43 -7.18 -34.74 -1.89
CA ALA A 43 -7.91 -34.18 -3.02
C ALA A 43 -7.64 -32.67 -3.04
N ASP A 44 -7.14 -32.15 -4.17
CA ASP A 44 -6.97 -30.70 -4.41
C ASP A 44 -8.33 -30.03 -4.68
N PHE A 45 -9.27 -30.24 -3.76
CA PHE A 45 -10.61 -29.70 -3.84
C PHE A 45 -10.71 -28.49 -2.91
N ILE A 46 -10.81 -27.29 -3.51
CA ILE A 46 -11.12 -26.07 -2.78
C ILE A 46 -12.65 -25.91 -2.79
N PRO A 47 -13.35 -26.17 -1.68
CA PRO A 47 -14.78 -25.98 -1.62
C PRO A 47 -15.12 -24.49 -1.78
N PRO A 48 -16.23 -24.15 -2.45
CA PRO A 48 -16.72 -22.78 -2.43
C PRO A 48 -17.01 -22.37 -0.97
N ALA A 49 -16.56 -21.19 -0.59
CA ALA A 49 -16.79 -20.61 0.73
C ALA A 49 -17.62 -19.34 0.60
N GLU A 50 -18.47 -19.06 1.60
CA GLU A 50 -19.29 -17.85 1.61
C GLU A 50 -18.42 -16.60 1.84
N GLU A 51 -18.74 -15.50 1.16
CA GLU A 51 -18.00 -14.24 1.36
C GLU A 51 -18.16 -13.73 2.79
N ILE A 52 -17.03 -13.56 3.49
CA ILE A 52 -17.01 -12.94 4.81
C ILE A 52 -17.03 -11.42 4.64
N ARG A 53 -18.12 -10.78 5.09
CA ARG A 53 -18.27 -9.32 5.10
C ARG A 53 -18.14 -8.78 6.51
N ALA A 54 -17.34 -7.73 6.70
CA ALA A 54 -17.20 -7.03 7.96
C ALA A 54 -17.37 -5.52 7.76
N ALA A 55 -18.14 -4.90 8.64
CA ALA A 55 -18.28 -3.45 8.75
C ALA A 55 -18.25 -3.09 10.24
N TYR A 56 -17.44 -2.09 10.59
CA TYR A 56 -17.16 -1.70 11.97
C TYR A 56 -16.91 -0.19 12.02
N ASN A 57 -17.21 0.44 13.17
CA ASN A 57 -17.10 1.88 13.32
C ASN A 57 -15.64 2.32 13.49
N GLU A 58 -15.43 3.64 13.47
CA GLU A 58 -14.12 4.23 13.78
C GLU A 58 -13.71 3.92 15.22
N GLY A 59 -12.42 3.66 15.43
CA GLY A 59 -11.86 3.22 16.71
C GLY A 59 -12.19 1.78 17.12
N GLU A 60 -13.19 1.13 16.51
CA GLU A 60 -13.58 -0.24 16.87
C GLU A 60 -12.56 -1.28 16.38
N ALA A 61 -12.36 -2.30 17.21
CA ALA A 61 -11.71 -3.54 16.82
C ALA A 61 -12.76 -4.63 16.56
N MET A 62 -12.68 -5.24 15.38
CA MET A 62 -13.57 -6.30 14.93
C MET A 62 -12.78 -7.59 14.71
N PRO A 63 -12.96 -8.63 15.53
CA PRO A 63 -12.47 -9.95 15.21
C PRO A 63 -13.28 -10.54 14.07
N VAL A 64 -12.60 -11.02 13.04
CA VAL A 64 -13.16 -11.74 11.89
C VAL A 64 -12.66 -13.17 11.97
N GLU A 65 -13.59 -14.12 12.06
CA GLU A 65 -13.31 -15.55 12.03
C GLU A 65 -13.29 -16.03 10.58
N LEU A 66 -12.20 -16.67 10.17
CA LEU A 66 -12.00 -17.22 8.83
C LEU A 66 -12.60 -18.64 8.73
N HIS A 67 -12.75 -19.14 7.50
CA HIS A 67 -13.34 -20.47 7.27
C HIS A 67 -12.56 -21.64 7.89
N ASP A 68 -11.27 -21.45 8.20
CA ASP A 68 -10.43 -22.43 8.90
C ASP A 68 -10.52 -22.32 10.44
N GLY A 69 -11.35 -21.42 10.96
CA GLY A 69 -11.52 -21.14 12.39
C GLY A 69 -10.46 -20.21 12.97
N SER A 70 -9.46 -19.79 12.20
CA SER A 70 -8.51 -18.77 12.63
C SER A 70 -9.18 -17.40 12.73
N LYS A 71 -8.57 -16.48 13.51
CA LYS A 71 -9.13 -15.15 13.76
C LYS A 71 -8.13 -14.07 13.41
N ILE A 72 -8.59 -13.06 12.71
CA ILE A 72 -7.87 -11.82 12.47
C ILE A 72 -8.64 -10.68 13.13
N VAL A 73 -7.92 -9.74 13.74
CA VAL A 73 -8.56 -8.57 14.38
C VAL A 73 -8.22 -7.34 13.55
N PHE A 74 -9.23 -6.71 12.97
CA PHE A 74 -9.07 -5.42 12.32
C PHE A 74 -9.44 -4.31 13.29
N ARG A 75 -8.63 -3.24 13.34
CA ARG A 75 -8.99 -2.03 14.09
C ARG A 75 -8.98 -0.83 13.15
N LYS A 76 -10.11 -0.13 13.06
CA LYS A 76 -10.16 1.14 12.31
C LYS A 76 -9.47 2.20 13.14
N VAL A 77 -8.71 3.08 12.51
CA VAL A 77 -8.19 4.29 13.18
C VAL A 77 -9.35 5.03 13.87
N ASP A 78 -9.07 5.57 15.05
CA ASP A 78 -10.04 6.36 15.82
C ASP A 78 -10.26 7.72 15.16
N HIS A 79 -11.39 8.35 15.45
CA HIS A 79 -11.71 9.71 15.04
C HIS A 79 -10.65 10.71 15.51
N ASP A 80 -10.10 10.51 16.71
CA ASP A 80 -9.13 11.42 17.33
C ASP A 80 -7.67 11.08 16.95
N TYR A 81 -7.46 10.16 16.01
CA TYR A 81 -6.14 9.82 15.51
C TYR A 81 -5.56 10.95 14.65
N ASP A 82 -4.39 11.46 15.04
CA ASP A 82 -3.63 12.43 14.25
C ASP A 82 -2.70 11.74 13.23
N PRO A 83 -3.00 11.82 11.92
CA PRO A 83 -2.19 11.20 10.87
C PRO A 83 -0.96 12.04 10.47
N THR A 84 -0.72 13.21 11.07
CA THR A 84 0.37 14.12 10.63
C THR A 84 1.71 13.83 11.33
N SER A 85 1.69 13.09 12.45
CA SER A 85 2.89 12.74 13.20
C SER A 85 3.46 11.39 12.77
N ARG A 86 4.55 11.41 12.00
CA ARG A 86 5.25 10.19 11.55
C ARG A 86 5.66 9.29 12.73
N ALA A 87 6.19 9.90 13.80
CA ALA A 87 6.62 9.16 14.99
C ALA A 87 5.44 8.51 15.72
N ALA A 88 4.30 9.20 15.83
CA ALA A 88 3.11 8.66 16.45
C ALA A 88 2.52 7.50 15.62
N ALA A 89 2.48 7.65 14.29
CA ALA A 89 2.01 6.61 13.38
C ALA A 89 2.85 5.33 13.49
N PHE A 90 4.18 5.45 13.51
CA PHE A 90 5.07 4.30 13.70
C PHE A 90 4.86 3.61 15.04
N ARG A 91 4.73 4.38 16.13
CA ARG A 91 4.45 3.83 17.46
C ARG A 91 3.11 3.09 17.46
N TYR A 92 2.05 3.73 16.96
CA TYR A 92 0.71 3.16 16.90
C TYR A 92 0.68 1.84 16.13
N LEU A 93 1.32 1.79 14.96
CA LEU A 93 1.44 0.55 14.18
C LEU A 93 2.16 -0.55 14.95
N ARG A 94 3.24 -0.23 15.65
CA ARG A 94 4.01 -1.22 16.41
C ARG A 94 3.25 -1.75 17.62
N ASP A 95 2.57 -0.87 18.35
CA ASP A 95 1.74 -1.25 19.49
C ASP A 95 0.57 -2.14 19.04
N SER A 96 -0.04 -1.82 17.90
CA SER A 96 -1.14 -2.61 17.32
C SER A 96 -0.68 -3.99 16.87
N VAL A 97 0.48 -4.10 16.22
CA VAL A 97 1.09 -5.39 15.86
C VAL A 97 1.37 -6.23 17.10
N ASN A 98 1.88 -5.63 18.18
CA ASN A 98 2.09 -6.32 19.45
C ASN A 98 0.78 -6.78 20.10
N ALA A 99 -0.32 -6.06 19.88
CA ALA A 99 -1.66 -6.44 20.32
C ALA A 99 -2.33 -7.49 19.41
N GLY A 100 -1.71 -7.87 18.29
CA GLY A 100 -2.28 -8.81 17.31
C GLY A 100 -3.37 -8.18 16.42
N GLU A 101 -3.38 -6.85 16.31
CA GLU A 101 -4.38 -6.08 15.57
C GLU A 101 -3.82 -5.55 14.25
N ILE A 102 -4.65 -5.59 13.20
CA ILE A 102 -4.36 -5.05 11.88
C ILE A 102 -5.08 -3.71 11.75
N ILE A 103 -4.31 -2.62 11.68
CA ILE A 103 -4.88 -1.28 11.57
C ILE A 103 -5.36 -1.00 10.16
N THR A 104 -6.56 -0.43 10.04
CA THR A 104 -7.16 0.01 8.78
C THR A 104 -7.50 1.51 8.84
N GLY A 105 -7.34 2.20 7.70
CA GLY A 105 -7.61 3.63 7.56
C GLY A 105 -6.39 4.45 7.11
N LEU A 106 -6.45 5.76 7.31
CA LEU A 106 -5.35 6.68 6.99
C LEU A 106 -4.34 6.66 8.15
N LEU A 107 -3.15 6.12 7.89
CA LEU A 107 -2.10 5.97 8.92
C LEU A 107 -1.20 7.19 9.02
N TYR A 108 -0.86 7.79 7.88
CA TYR A 108 0.02 8.95 7.84
C TYR A 108 -0.26 9.80 6.62
N ILE A 109 -0.17 11.13 6.77
CA ILE A 109 -0.21 12.10 5.69
C ILE A 109 0.78 13.23 5.97
N ASP A 110 1.45 13.67 4.91
CA ASP A 110 2.36 14.82 4.91
C ASP A 110 1.92 15.73 3.76
N GLU A 111 1.38 16.90 4.08
CA GLU A 111 0.90 17.86 3.08
C GLU A 111 1.93 18.97 2.79
N GLU A 112 3.04 19.02 3.53
CA GLU A 112 4.08 20.04 3.35
C GLU A 112 5.02 19.68 2.19
N SER A 113 5.17 18.40 1.90
CA SER A 113 6.00 17.91 0.81
C SER A 113 5.22 17.90 -0.51
N GLY A 114 5.72 18.63 -1.52
CA GLY A 114 5.20 18.58 -2.88
C GLY A 114 5.56 17.28 -3.62
N ASP A 115 4.93 17.07 -4.77
CA ASP A 115 5.24 15.91 -5.61
C ASP A 115 6.59 16.06 -6.35
N MET A 116 7.01 15.00 -7.04
CA MET A 116 8.28 14.98 -7.77
C MET A 116 8.33 16.01 -8.91
N HIS A 117 7.19 16.37 -9.51
CA HIS A 117 7.13 17.38 -10.56
C HIS A 117 7.32 18.77 -9.97
N ASP A 118 6.66 19.07 -8.85
CA ASP A 118 6.84 20.32 -8.11
C ASP A 118 8.30 20.50 -7.67
N LEU A 119 8.90 19.45 -7.08
CA LEU A 119 10.29 19.47 -6.62
C LEU A 119 11.31 19.62 -7.77
N SER A 120 11.02 19.04 -8.94
CA SER A 120 11.90 19.09 -10.10
C SER A 120 11.70 20.34 -10.97
N GLY A 121 10.70 21.18 -10.67
CA GLY A 121 10.33 22.31 -11.51
C GLY A 121 9.94 21.87 -12.93
N SER A 122 9.29 20.72 -13.05
CA SER A 122 8.87 20.18 -14.34
C SER A 122 7.73 21.00 -14.95
N VAL A 123 7.57 20.92 -16.27
CA VAL A 123 6.45 21.54 -16.97
C VAL A 123 5.14 20.85 -16.64
N GLU A 124 4.02 21.58 -16.68
CA GLU A 124 2.68 21.02 -16.40
C GLU A 124 2.23 20.00 -17.45
N GLN A 125 2.72 20.14 -18.69
CA GLN A 125 2.35 19.23 -19.77
C GLN A 125 3.11 17.89 -19.67
N PRO A 126 2.47 16.75 -19.99
CA PRO A 126 3.16 15.48 -20.08
C PRO A 126 4.33 15.55 -21.07
N LEU A 127 5.51 15.08 -20.67
CA LEU A 127 6.73 15.16 -21.50
C LEU A 127 6.57 14.51 -22.89
N CYS A 128 5.71 13.49 -23.01
CA CYS A 128 5.43 12.82 -24.28
C CYS A 128 4.60 13.65 -25.27
N ASN A 129 4.00 14.76 -24.81
CA ASN A 129 3.18 15.64 -25.62
C ASN A 129 3.92 16.92 -26.04
N ILE A 130 5.16 17.13 -25.58
CA ILE A 130 5.95 18.31 -25.92
C ILE A 130 6.43 18.20 -27.38
N PRO A 131 6.13 19.17 -28.25
CA PRO A 131 6.63 19.19 -29.62
C PRO A 131 8.15 19.22 -29.70
N TYR A 132 8.72 18.59 -30.72
CA TYR A 132 10.19 18.53 -30.89
C TYR A 132 10.81 19.93 -31.01
N GLU A 133 10.09 20.87 -31.62
CA GLU A 133 10.50 22.25 -31.82
C GLU A 133 10.70 23.01 -30.50
N GLU A 134 9.97 22.63 -29.44
CA GLU A 134 10.16 23.19 -28.09
C GLU A 134 11.31 22.51 -27.34
N LEU A 135 11.53 21.21 -27.58
CA LEU A 135 12.62 20.44 -26.98
C LEU A 135 13.99 20.78 -27.56
N ASN A 136 14.04 21.28 -28.80
CA ASN A 136 15.27 21.64 -29.49
C ASN A 136 15.36 23.15 -29.72
N PRO A 137 16.07 23.91 -28.85
CA PRO A 137 16.15 25.37 -28.95
C PRO A 137 17.08 25.86 -30.08
N GLY A 138 17.65 24.93 -30.87
CA GLY A 138 18.43 25.23 -32.06
C GLY A 138 19.88 25.68 -31.79
N PRO A 139 20.67 25.87 -32.87
CA PRO A 139 22.10 26.16 -32.78
C PRO A 139 22.40 27.52 -32.11
N ASP A 140 21.56 28.53 -32.32
CA ASP A 140 21.76 29.87 -31.75
C ASP A 140 21.61 29.87 -30.23
N ALA A 141 20.64 29.11 -29.69
CA ALA A 141 20.47 28.98 -28.26
C ALA A 141 21.62 28.20 -27.62
N LEU A 142 22.09 27.13 -28.27
CA LEU A 142 23.27 26.39 -27.82
C LEU A 142 24.51 27.28 -27.78
N ALA A 143 24.73 28.11 -28.82
CA ALA A 143 25.83 29.06 -28.85
C ALA A 143 25.78 30.05 -27.68
N ARG A 144 24.60 30.62 -27.37
CA ARG A 144 24.41 31.49 -26.18
C ARG A 144 24.72 30.80 -24.86
N VAL A 145 24.36 29.52 -24.72
CA VAL A 145 24.67 28.75 -23.50
C VAL A 145 26.17 28.54 -23.35
N MET A 146 26.86 28.16 -24.44
CA MET A 146 28.30 27.87 -24.44
C MET A 146 29.16 29.11 -24.18
N ASP A 147 28.71 30.29 -24.60
CA ASP A 147 29.41 31.55 -24.36
C ASP A 147 29.53 31.89 -22.86
N ARG A 148 28.62 31.39 -22.02
CA ARG A 148 28.67 31.56 -20.55
C ARG A 148 29.76 30.73 -19.86
N TYR A 149 30.38 29.79 -20.56
CA TYR A 149 31.44 28.92 -20.05
C TYR A 149 32.82 29.26 -20.61
N ARG A 150 32.95 30.34 -21.38
CA ARG A 150 34.20 30.90 -21.87
C ARG A 150 34.67 32.05 -20.99
#